data_AF-A0A1F6KLX5-F1
#
_entry.id   AF-A0A1F6KLX5-F1
#
_cell.length_a   1.000
_cell.length_b   1.000
_cell.length_c   1.000
_cell.angle_alpha   90.00
_cell.angle_beta   90.00
_cell.angle_gamma   90.00
#
_symmetry.space_group_name_H-M   'P 1'
#
loop_
_entity.id
_entity.type
_entity.pdbx_description
1 polymer ?
#
loop_
_entity_poly.entity_id
_entity_poly.type
_entity_poly.pdbx_seq_one_letter_code
_entity_poly.pdbx_strand_id
1 'polypeptide(L)'
;MNKIAKAFMALTVLIFLAFISFMMFLNYVQKEEELQVERDMLKVQDEAHVDNLFTVYQNNISTCSRQAREAERDEAFIKENCIKPVNESIIGQWLQERGYGSLLETAE
;
A
#
# COMPACT_ATOMS: atom_id res chain seq x y z
N MET A 1 50.87 38.42 9.28
CA MET A 1 50.38 37.24 8.52
C MET A 1 50.41 37.56 7.02
N ASN A 2 51.16 36.78 6.23
CA ASN A 2 51.46 37.06 4.82
C ASN A 2 50.19 37.01 3.94
N LYS A 3 50.06 37.89 2.93
CA LYS A 3 48.87 37.95 2.05
C LYS A 3 48.61 36.62 1.33
N ILE A 4 49.68 35.93 0.96
CA ILE A 4 49.64 34.60 0.33
C ILE A 4 49.06 33.55 1.28
N ALA A 5 49.44 33.58 2.57
CA ALA A 5 48.94 32.66 3.57
C ALA A 5 47.44 32.84 3.86
N LYS A 6 46.94 34.09 3.80
CA LYS A 6 45.50 34.39 3.93
C LYS A 6 44.69 33.86 2.73
N ALA A 7 45.20 34.04 1.51
CA ALA A 7 44.57 33.53 0.31
C ALA A 7 44.51 31.99 0.30
N PHE A 8 45.58 31.33 0.73
CA PHE A 8 45.63 29.87 0.84
C PHE A 8 44.64 29.33 1.88
N MET A 9 44.56 29.98 3.05
CA MET A 9 43.59 29.62 4.10
C MET A 9 42.14 29.84 3.66
N ALA A 10 41.84 30.91 2.92
CA ALA A 10 40.51 31.14 2.37
C ALA A 10 40.13 30.07 1.33
N LEU A 11 41.07 29.67 0.48
CA LEU A 11 40.86 28.64 -0.52
C LEU A 11 40.57 27.27 0.11
N THR A 12 41.32 26.87 1.15
CA THR A 12 41.08 25.59 1.83
C THR A 12 39.72 25.56 2.53
N VAL A 13 39.30 26.67 3.14
CA VAL A 13 37.97 26.80 3.75
C VAL A 13 36.85 26.67 2.70
N LEU A 14 37.01 27.29 1.53
CA LEU A 14 36.03 27.19 0.44
C LEU A 14 35.91 25.76 -0.10
N ILE A 15 37.04 25.07 -0.29
CA ILE A 15 37.04 23.66 -0.73
C ILE A 15 36.34 22.78 0.31
N PHE A 16 36.61 23.01 1.61
CA PHE A 16 35.99 22.24 2.68
C PHE A 16 34.47 22.46 2.75
N LEU A 17 34.00 23.70 2.58
CA LEU A 17 32.57 24.02 2.53
C LEU A 17 31.88 23.40 1.31
N ALA A 18 32.54 23.43 0.14
CA ALA A 18 32.02 22.76 -1.05
C ALA A 18 31.92 21.24 -0.85
N PHE A 19 32.92 20.64 -0.22
CA PHE A 19 32.92 19.21 0.11
C PHE A 19 31.79 18.84 1.09
N ILE A 20 31.59 19.60 2.16
CA ILE A 20 30.48 19.38 3.10
C ILE A 20 29.13 19.48 2.38
N SER A 21 28.96 20.51 1.55
CA SER A 21 27.71 20.72 0.80
C SER A 21 27.43 19.56 -0.15
N PHE A 22 28.46 19.05 -0.83
CA PHE A 22 28.35 17.88 -1.69
C PHE A 22 28.00 16.61 -0.91
N MET A 23 28.62 16.38 0.25
CA MET A 23 28.29 15.23 1.09
C MET A 23 26.85 15.28 1.63
N MET A 24 26.35 16.47 1.98
CA MET A 24 24.95 16.65 2.38
C MET A 24 23.99 16.38 1.22
N PHE A 25 24.33 16.83 0.01
CA PHE A 25 23.54 16.54 -1.19
C PHE A 25 23.46 15.04 -1.49
N LEU A 26 24.59 14.33 -1.43
CA LEU A 26 24.60 12.87 -1.63
C LEU A 26 23.75 12.14 -0.59
N ASN A 27 23.82 12.55 0.69
CA ASN A 27 23.02 11.96 1.76
C ASN A 27 21.52 12.21 1.54
N TYR A 28 21.15 13.40 1.08
CA TYR A 28 19.77 13.74 0.74
C TYR A 28 19.23 12.84 -0.37
N VAL A 29 19.98 12.68 -1.48
CA VAL A 29 19.57 11.82 -2.61
C VAL A 29 19.43 10.36 -2.17
N GLN A 30 20.37 9.84 -1.38
CA GLN A 30 20.29 8.46 -0.86
C GLN A 30 19.06 8.25 0.02
N LYS A 31 18.75 9.18 0.92
CA LYS A 31 17.54 9.12 1.74
C LYS A 31 16.26 9.16 0.92
N GLU A 32 16.25 9.92 -0.16
CA GLU A 32 15.07 10.02 -1.03
C GLU A 32 14.79 8.69 -1.75
N GLU A 33 15.84 7.98 -2.18
CA GLU A 33 15.73 6.65 -2.78
C GLU A 33 15.24 5.60 -1.76
N GLU A 34 15.76 5.61 -0.53
CA GLU A 34 15.28 4.75 0.56
C GLU A 34 13.79 4.97 0.87
N LEU A 35 13.36 6.23 0.93
CA LEU A 35 11.95 6.59 1.17
C LEU A 35 11.03 6.18 0.01
N GLN A 36 11.54 6.15 -1.23
CA GLN A 36 10.79 5.64 -2.37
C GLN A 36 10.62 4.13 -2.27
N VAL A 37 11.68 3.38 -1.96
CA VAL A 37 11.61 1.92 -1.78
C VAL A 37 10.66 1.55 -0.63
N GLU A 38 10.73 2.26 0.49
CA GLU A 38 9.81 2.03 1.62
C GLU A 38 8.35 2.29 1.22
N ARG A 39 8.08 3.37 0.49
CA ARG A 39 6.74 3.70 -0.01
C ARG A 39 6.21 2.62 -0.95
N ASP A 40 7.04 2.14 -1.87
CA ASP A 40 6.62 1.12 -2.83
C ASP A 40 6.42 -0.24 -2.14
N MET A 41 7.25 -0.58 -1.15
CA MET A 41 7.04 -1.75 -0.30
C MET A 41 5.71 -1.68 0.46
N LEU A 42 5.38 -0.52 1.03
CA LEU A 42 4.10 -0.30 1.73
C LEU A 42 2.91 -0.45 0.78
N LYS A 43 3.00 0.07 -0.45
CA LYS A 43 1.95 -0.14 -1.47
C LYS A 43 1.76 -1.61 -1.81
N VAL A 44 2.85 -2.35 -2.04
CA VAL A 44 2.77 -3.79 -2.35
C VAL A 44 2.16 -4.57 -1.19
N GLN A 45 2.49 -4.22 0.05
CA GLN A 45 1.87 -4.83 1.23
C GLN A 45 0.38 -4.51 1.33
N ASP A 46 0.00 -3.26 1.06
CA ASP A 46 -1.40 -2.85 1.04
C ASP A 46 -2.19 -3.60 -0.05
N GLU A 47 -1.64 -3.70 -1.26
CA GLU A 47 -2.24 -4.48 -2.36
C GLU A 47 -2.38 -5.96 -1.99
N ALA A 48 -1.33 -6.59 -1.44
CA ALA A 48 -1.38 -7.97 -0.99
C ALA A 48 -2.39 -8.19 0.16
N HIS A 49 -2.56 -7.20 1.03
CA HIS A 49 -3.57 -7.25 2.09
C HIS A 49 -4.98 -7.17 1.51
N VAL A 50 -5.22 -6.26 0.56
CA VAL A 50 -6.49 -6.13 -0.16
C VAL A 50 -6.84 -7.44 -0.88
N ASP A 51 -5.89 -8.04 -1.59
CA ASP A 51 -6.10 -9.30 -2.31
C ASP A 51 -6.48 -10.46 -1.37
N ASN A 52 -5.83 -10.53 -0.20
CA ASN A 52 -6.18 -11.51 0.82
C ASN A 52 -7.60 -11.29 1.36
N LEU A 53 -7.97 -10.04 1.67
CA LEU A 53 -9.32 -9.71 2.14
C LEU A 53 -10.38 -10.02 1.08
N PHE A 54 -10.10 -9.71 -0.18
CA PHE A 54 -10.99 -10.05 -1.31
C PHE A 54 -11.12 -11.56 -1.50
N THR A 55 -10.03 -12.30 -1.35
CA THR A 55 -10.04 -13.78 -1.40
C THR A 55 -10.89 -14.37 -0.27
N VAL A 56 -10.76 -13.86 0.96
CA VAL A 56 -11.59 -14.29 2.09
C VAL A 56 -13.07 -13.97 1.84
N TYR A 57 -13.36 -12.78 1.33
CA TYR A 57 -14.70 -12.38 0.94
C TYR A 57 -15.32 -13.35 -0.08
N GLN A 58 -14.60 -13.65 -1.17
CA GLN A 58 -15.06 -14.57 -2.22
C GLN A 58 -15.23 -16.02 -1.71
N ASN A 59 -14.30 -16.49 -0.88
CA ASN A 59 -14.36 -17.83 -0.29
C ASN A 59 -15.57 -17.99 0.63
N ASN A 60 -15.93 -16.95 1.38
CA ASN A 60 -17.11 -16.97 2.25
C ASN A 60 -18.41 -17.06 1.44
N ILE A 61 -18.55 -16.22 0.40
CA ILE A 61 -19.72 -16.24 -0.48
C ILE A 61 -19.85 -17.58 -1.19
N SER A 62 -18.79 -18.05 -1.85
CA SER A 62 -18.79 -19.30 -2.59
C SER A 62 -19.04 -20.53 -1.71
N THR A 63 -18.47 -20.58 -0.50
CA THR A 63 -18.69 -21.69 0.43
C THR A 63 -20.13 -21.72 0.91
N CYS A 64 -20.68 -20.58 1.32
CA CYS A 64 -22.07 -20.50 1.77
C CYS A 64 -23.04 -20.85 0.64
N SER A 65 -22.83 -20.28 -0.56
CA SER A 65 -23.67 -20.52 -1.73
C SER A 65 -23.63 -21.98 -2.15
N ARG A 66 -22.45 -22.61 -2.13
CA ARG A 66 -22.31 -24.04 -2.40
C ARG A 66 -23.10 -24.89 -1.41
N GLN A 67 -22.97 -24.65 -0.11
CA GLN A 67 -23.70 -25.39 0.92
C GLN A 67 -25.22 -25.19 0.80
N ALA A 68 -25.66 -23.97 0.47
CA ALA A 68 -27.06 -23.66 0.24
C ALA A 68 -27.60 -24.41 -0.99
N ARG A 69 -26.85 -24.46 -2.09
CA ARG A 69 -27.21 -25.23 -3.30
C ARG A 69 -27.23 -26.74 -3.04
N GLU A 70 -26.27 -27.27 -2.29
CA GLU A 70 -26.26 -28.68 -1.86
C GLU A 70 -27.48 -29.02 -0.98
N ALA A 71 -28.03 -28.04 -0.27
CA ALA A 71 -29.26 -28.16 0.52
C ALA A 71 -30.53 -27.76 -0.24
N GLU A 72 -30.47 -27.68 -1.58
CA GLU A 72 -31.59 -27.32 -2.47
C GLU A 72 -32.27 -25.99 -2.13
N ARG A 73 -31.49 -25.03 -1.60
CA ARG A 73 -31.98 -23.67 -1.37
C ARG A 73 -32.03 -22.90 -2.68
N ASP A 74 -33.00 -21.99 -2.78
CA ASP A 74 -33.18 -21.14 -3.94
C ASP A 74 -32.21 -19.94 -3.94
N GLU A 75 -32.11 -19.27 -5.09
CA GLU A 75 -31.23 -18.12 -5.27
C GLU A 75 -31.64 -16.93 -4.37
N ALA A 76 -32.93 -16.80 -4.05
CA ALA A 76 -33.40 -15.79 -3.10
C ALA A 76 -32.82 -16.03 -1.69
N PHE A 77 -32.80 -17.29 -1.24
CA PHE A 77 -32.16 -17.65 0.03
C PHE A 77 -30.66 -17.36 0.01
N ILE A 78 -29.96 -17.73 -1.07
CA ILE A 78 -28.51 -17.49 -1.20
C ILE A 78 -28.20 -15.99 -1.11
N LYS A 79 -28.97 -15.16 -1.82
CA LYS A 79 -28.78 -13.71 -1.78
C LYS A 79 -28.96 -13.12 -0.38
N GLU A 80 -30.03 -13.51 0.31
CA GLU A 80 -30.35 -12.94 1.62
C GLU A 80 -29.48 -13.50 2.76
N ASN A 81 -29.04 -14.76 2.67
CA ASN A 81 -28.37 -15.46 3.77
C ASN A 81 -26.87 -15.72 3.54
N CYS A 82 -26.38 -15.61 2.31
CA CYS A 82 -24.95 -15.76 1.98
C CYS A 82 -24.33 -14.45 1.52
N ILE A 83 -24.89 -13.81 0.48
CA ILE A 83 -24.27 -12.63 -0.14
C ILE A 83 -24.43 -11.41 0.77
N LYS A 84 -25.66 -11.09 1.17
CA LYS A 84 -25.95 -9.89 1.97
C LYS A 84 -25.17 -9.85 3.30
N PRO A 85 -25.11 -10.91 4.12
CA PRO A 85 -24.35 -10.87 5.37
C PRO A 85 -22.84 -10.70 5.17
N VAL A 86 -22.28 -11.24 4.08
CA VAL A 86 -20.87 -11.07 3.76
C VAL A 86 -20.59 -9.66 3.25
N ASN A 87 -21.49 -9.07 2.46
CA ASN A 87 -21.41 -7.66 2.03
C ASN A 87 -21.50 -6.69 3.21
N GLU A 88 -22.35 -7.00 4.19
CA GLU A 88 -22.53 -6.20 5.40
C GLU A 88 -21.43 -6.45 6.46
N SER A 89 -20.56 -7.45 6.26
CA SER A 89 -19.43 -7.72 7.14
C SER A 89 -18.40 -6.60 7.10
N ILE A 90 -17.53 -6.54 8.13
CA ILE A 90 -16.44 -5.55 8.20
C ILE A 90 -15.55 -5.60 6.96
N ILE A 91 -15.29 -6.79 6.41
CA ILE A 91 -14.47 -6.98 5.21
C ILE A 91 -15.20 -6.41 3.98
N GLY A 92 -16.50 -6.70 3.82
CA GLY A 92 -17.31 -6.20 2.72
C GLY A 92 -17.44 -4.68 2.72
N GLN A 93 -17.74 -4.08 3.87
CA GLN A 93 -17.79 -2.63 4.06
C GLN A 93 -16.44 -1.97 3.76
N TRP A 94 -15.35 -2.55 4.28
CA TRP A 94 -14.00 -2.03 4.03
C TRP A 94 -13.63 -2.07 2.54
N LEU A 95 -13.97 -3.14 1.82
CA LEU A 95 -13.76 -3.25 0.38
C LEU A 95 -14.61 -2.22 -0.40
N GLN A 96 -15.86 -1.97 0.00
CA GLN A 96 -16.70 -0.93 -0.60
C GLN A 96 -16.10 0.47 -0.44
N GLU A 97 -15.66 0.83 0.77
CA GLU A 97 -15.06 2.14 1.07
C GLU A 97 -13.78 2.40 0.25
N ARG A 98 -13.06 1.34 -0.15
CA ARG A 98 -11.85 1.40 -0.98
C ARG A 98 -12.12 1.35 -2.49
N GLY A 99 -13.38 1.36 -2.91
CA GLY A 99 -13.77 1.42 -4.33
C GLY A 99 -13.96 0.06 -5.01
N TYR A 100 -13.90 -1.05 -4.25
CA TYR A 100 -14.13 -2.40 -4.79
C TYR A 100 -15.61 -2.79 -4.81
N GLY A 101 -16.53 -1.88 -4.45
CA GLY A 101 -17.96 -2.17 -4.32
C GLY A 101 -18.61 -2.80 -5.56
N SER A 102 -18.18 -2.41 -6.77
CA SER A 102 -18.68 -3.01 -8.01
C SER A 102 -18.28 -4.48 -8.19
N LEU A 103 -17.14 -4.90 -7.62
CA LEU A 103 -16.67 -6.29 -7.66
C LEU A 103 -17.42 -7.18 -6.66
N LEU A 104 -18.05 -6.56 -5.65
CA LEU A 104 -18.83 -7.26 -4.62
C LEU A 104 -20.24 -7.59 -5.12
N GLU A 105 -20.84 -6.71 -5.93
CA GLU A 105 -22.16 -6.92 -6.55
C GLU A 105 -22.16 -8.01 -7.64
N THR A 106 -21.01 -8.25 -8.27
CA THR A 106 -20.81 -9.27 -9.30
C THR A 106 -20.29 -10.61 -8.76
N ALA A 107 -20.15 -10.76 -7.43
CA ALA A 107 -19.76 -12.03 -6.82
C ALA A 107 -20.95 -13.01 -6.81
N GLU A 108 -21.35 -13.46 -7.99
CA GLU A 108 -22.28 -14.56 -8.27
C GLU A 108 -21.58 -15.67 -9.07
#